data_AF-A0A936JG01-F1
#
_entry.id   AF-A0A936JG01-F1
#
_cell.length_a   1.000
_cell.length_b   1.000
_cell.length_c   1.000
_cell.angle_alpha   90.00
_cell.angle_beta   90.00
_cell.angle_gamma   90.00
#
_symmetry.space_group_name_H-M   'P 1'
#
loop_
_entity.id
_entity.type
_entity.pdbx_description
1 polymer ?
#
loop_
_entity_poly.entity_id
_entity_poly.type
_entity_poly.pdbx_seq_one_letter_code
_entity_poly.pdbx_strand_id
1 'polypeptide(L)'
;MDFNHSPWLSVGISQAICLLNVLAGLSIARKTFHKRFEKFIGIVIGSMIVRIVISAIAVWACISVLHVHILSFAISFCIGTFIFLFVEIFYFHKLADSPEAEKKSSNGL
;
A
#
# COMPACT_ATOMS: atom_id res chain seq x y z
N MET A 1 9.75 -0.07 29.53
CA MET A 1 9.01 -1.18 28.93
C MET A 1 9.87 -1.71 27.79
N ASP A 2 10.64 -2.75 28.07
CA ASP A 2 11.50 -3.38 27.07
C ASP A 2 10.64 -4.21 26.11
N PHE A 3 10.28 -3.62 24.97
CA PHE A 3 9.58 -4.31 23.88
C PHE A 3 10.45 -5.36 23.16
N ASN A 4 11.67 -5.59 23.66
CA ASN A 4 12.75 -6.37 23.05
C ASN A 4 12.44 -7.86 22.84
N HIS A 5 11.38 -8.42 23.44
CA HIS A 5 11.18 -9.87 23.48
C HIS A 5 9.93 -10.44 22.81
N SER A 6 8.94 -9.62 22.40
CA SER A 6 7.70 -10.17 21.84
C SER A 6 7.68 -10.07 20.31
N PRO A 7 8.13 -11.10 19.56
CA PRO A 7 8.15 -11.08 18.09
C PRO A 7 6.76 -10.87 17.49
N TRP A 8 5.71 -11.26 18.22
CA TRP A 8 4.31 -11.04 17.85
C TRP A 8 3.93 -9.57 17.76
N LEU A 9 4.50 -8.72 18.62
CA LEU A 9 4.23 -7.28 18.58
C LEU A 9 4.83 -6.64 17.33
N SER A 10 6.07 -7.00 17.00
CA SER A 10 6.73 -6.56 15.76
C SER A 10 5.92 -6.92 14.53
N VAL A 11 5.41 -8.16 14.48
CA VAL A 11 4.53 -8.64 13.40
C VAL A 11 3.23 -7.84 13.33
N GLY A 12 2.61 -7.58 14.48
CA GLY A 12 1.37 -6.79 14.54
C GLY A 12 1.56 -5.37 14.00
N ILE A 13 2.64 -4.70 14.39
CA ILE A 13 2.96 -3.33 13.93
C ILE A 13 3.25 -3.31 12.43
N SER A 14 4.05 -4.25 11.91
CA SER A 14 4.32 -4.30 10.47
C SER A 14 3.05 -4.54 9.66
N GLN A 15 2.15 -5.41 10.12
CA GLN A 15 0.87 -5.65 9.44
C GLN A 15 -0.04 -4.41 9.48
N ALA A 16 -0.06 -3.68 10.60
CA ALA A 16 -0.80 -2.42 10.67
C ALA A 16 -0.30 -1.40 9.63
N ILE A 17 1.01 -1.27 9.47
CA ILE A 17 1.60 -0.38 8.45
C ILE A 17 1.21 -0.83 7.04
N CYS A 18 1.33 -2.13 6.74
CA CYS A 18 0.95 -2.66 5.43
C CYS A 18 -0.55 -2.48 5.13
N LEU A 19 -1.42 -2.68 6.12
CA LEU A 19 -2.86 -2.44 6.01
C LEU A 19 -3.18 -0.98 5.72
N LEU A 20 -2.58 -0.05 6.46
CA LEU A 20 -2.76 1.38 6.20
C LEU A 20 -2.28 1.76 4.79
N ASN A 21 -1.18 1.17 4.34
CA ASN A 21 -0.63 1.39 3.01
C ASN A 21 -1.62 0.95 1.91
N VAL A 22 -2.21 -0.25 2.03
CA VAL A 22 -3.19 -0.74 1.05
C VAL A 22 -4.50 0.06 1.09
N LEU A 23 -4.97 0.42 2.29
CA LEU A 23 -6.22 1.17 2.45
C LEU A 23 -6.11 2.57 1.83
N ALA A 24 -4.95 3.22 1.96
CA ALA A 24 -4.68 4.48 1.29
C ALA A 24 -4.76 4.33 -0.23
N GLY A 25 -4.14 3.29 -0.77
CA GLY A 25 -4.18 3.01 -2.20
C GLY A 25 -5.56 2.67 -2.75
N LEU A 26 -6.32 1.81 -2.07
CA LEU A 26 -7.71 1.52 -2.42
C LEU A 26 -8.61 2.77 -2.35
N SER A 27 -8.36 3.65 -1.38
CA SER A 27 -9.11 4.91 -1.26
C SER A 27 -8.81 5.86 -2.42
N ILE A 28 -7.54 5.95 -2.83
CA ILE A 28 -7.11 6.74 -3.99
C ILE A 28 -7.67 6.14 -5.29
N ALA A 29 -7.65 4.82 -5.41
CA ALA A 29 -8.22 4.07 -6.52
C ALA A 29 -9.69 4.44 -6.75
N ARG A 30 -10.52 4.27 -5.71
CA ARG A 30 -11.96 4.56 -5.77
C ARG A 30 -12.25 6.01 -6.09
N LYS A 31 -11.53 6.95 -5.46
CA LYS A 31 -11.71 8.39 -5.70
C LYS A 31 -11.31 8.81 -7.12
N THR A 32 -10.32 8.14 -7.71
CA THR A 32 -9.73 8.55 -8.99
C THR A 32 -10.34 7.80 -10.18
N PHE A 33 -11.04 6.69 -9.97
CA PHE A 33 -11.65 5.89 -11.04
C PHE A 33 -12.59 6.70 -11.97
N HIS A 34 -13.22 7.76 -11.44
CA HIS A 34 -14.07 8.65 -12.22
C HIS A 34 -13.30 9.61 -13.14
N LYS A 35 -11.95 9.63 -13.13
CA LYS A 35 -11.13 10.44 -14.06
C LYS A 35 -10.73 9.65 -15.32
N ARG A 36 -10.14 10.32 -16.33
CA ARG A 36 -9.58 9.64 -17.52
C ARG A 36 -8.54 8.60 -17.11
N PHE A 37 -8.46 7.50 -17.86
CA PHE A 37 -7.58 6.37 -17.57
C PHE A 37 -6.11 6.76 -17.39
N GLU A 38 -5.56 7.60 -18.27
CA GLU A 38 -4.17 8.08 -18.16
C GLU A 38 -3.91 8.86 -16.87
N LYS A 39 -4.85 9.74 -16.49
CA LYS A 39 -4.77 10.50 -15.23
C LYS A 39 -4.94 9.60 -14.02
N PHE A 40 -5.76 8.56 -14.14
CA PHE A 40 -5.93 7.55 -13.09
C PHE A 40 -4.62 6.81 -12.81
N ILE A 41 -3.99 6.26 -13.85
CA ILE A 41 -2.71 5.55 -13.72
C ILE A 41 -1.63 6.49 -13.17
N GLY A 42 -1.55 7.73 -13.66
CA GLY A 42 -0.59 8.72 -13.17
C GLY A 42 -0.75 9.04 -11.68
N ILE A 43 -1.99 9.19 -11.20
CA ILE A 43 -2.27 9.45 -9.78
C ILE A 43 -1.98 8.21 -8.92
N VAL A 44 -2.35 7.02 -9.40
CA VAL A 44 -2.09 5.77 -8.67
C VAL A 44 -0.59 5.54 -8.50
N ILE A 45 0.18 5.61 -9.60
CA ILE A 45 1.64 5.45 -9.56
C ILE A 45 2.29 6.57 -8.74
N GLY A 46 1.87 7.82 -8.93
CA GLY A 46 2.37 8.95 -8.14
C GLY A 46 2.13 8.74 -6.64
N SER A 47 0.96 8.20 -6.27
CA SER A 47 0.65 7.89 -4.88
C SER A 47 1.51 6.77 -4.28
N MET A 48 2.00 5.83 -5.09
CA MET A 48 2.91 4.77 -4.63
C MET A 48 4.20 5.35 -4.09
N ILE A 49 4.77 6.35 -4.78
CA ILE A 49 6.02 6.98 -4.36
C ILE A 49 5.83 7.62 -2.98
N VAL A 50 4.77 8.41 -2.82
CA VAL A 50 4.45 9.08 -1.54
C VAL A 50 4.24 8.04 -0.44
N ARG A 51 3.51 6.97 -0.73
CA ARG A 51 3.26 5.86 0.21
C ARG A 51 4.52 5.11 0.62
N ILE A 52 5.45 4.86 -0.31
CA ILE A 52 6.74 4.23 -0.01
C ILE A 52 7.55 5.10 0.93
N VAL A 53 7.60 6.42 0.69
CA VAL A 53 8.30 7.36 1.57
C VAL A 53 7.68 7.38 2.96
N ILE A 54 6.35 7.47 3.07
CA ILE A 54 5.64 7.42 4.36
C ILE A 54 5.92 6.10 5.07
N SER A 55 5.88 4.98 4.35
CA SER A 55 6.16 3.66 4.93
C SER A 55 7.60 3.56 5.42
N ALA A 56 8.57 4.09 4.68
CA ALA A 56 9.97 4.13 5.10
C ALA A 56 10.18 4.96 6.39
N ILE A 57 9.51 6.11 6.48
CA ILE A 57 9.52 6.94 7.71
C ILE A 57 8.88 6.18 8.88
N ALA A 58 7.75 5.50 8.65
CA ALA A 58 7.08 4.71 9.69
C ALA A 58 7.94 3.53 10.17
N VAL A 59 8.60 2.82 9.23
CA VAL A 59 9.56 1.75 9.55
C VAL A 59 10.72 2.29 10.38
N TRP A 60 11.31 3.42 9.97
CA TRP A 60 12.37 4.07 10.75
C TRP A 60 11.87 4.42 12.16
N ALA A 61 10.71 5.09 12.29
CA ALA A 61 10.15 5.42 13.60
C ALA A 61 9.94 4.18 14.48
N CYS A 62 9.47 3.07 13.92
CA CYS A 62 9.31 1.81 14.66
C CYS A 62 10.64 1.25 15.16
N ILE A 63 11.69 1.28 14.33
CA ILE A 63 13.01 0.78 14.69
C ILE A 63 13.67 1.69 15.72
N SER A 64 13.60 3.01 15.53
CA SER A 64 14.33 4.00 16.35
C SER A 64 13.65 4.32 17.68
N VAL A 65 12.31 4.27 17.75
CA VAL A 65 11.57 4.66 18.96
C VAL A 65 11.09 3.44 19.74
N LEU A 66 10.55 2.43 19.06
CA LEU A 66 9.98 1.25 19.73
C LEU A 66 11.00 0.13 19.96
N HIS A 67 12.22 0.22 19.40
CA HIS A 67 13.25 -0.83 19.50
C HIS A 67 12.69 -2.23 19.23
N VAL A 68 11.87 -2.35 18.18
CA VAL A 68 11.24 -3.62 17.80
C VAL A 68 12.27 -4.64 17.32
N HIS A 69 11.96 -5.93 17.48
CA HIS A 69 12.79 -7.00 16.93
C HIS A 69 12.86 -6.91 15.40
N ILE A 70 13.98 -6.39 14.89
CA ILE A 70 14.17 -5.97 13.48
C ILE A 70 13.91 -7.12 12.51
N LEU A 71 14.40 -8.32 12.82
CA LEU A 71 14.28 -9.47 11.93
C LEU A 71 12.82 -9.89 11.72
N SER A 72 12.06 -10.02 12.81
CA SER A 72 10.63 -10.40 12.75
C SER A 72 9.79 -9.32 12.09
N PHE A 73 10.10 -8.04 12.38
CA PHE A 73 9.45 -6.90 11.76
C PHE A 73 9.70 -6.87 10.24
N ALA A 74 10.95 -6.97 9.81
CA ALA A 74 11.32 -6.87 8.40
C ALA A 74 10.73 -8.01 7.55
N ILE A 75 10.79 -9.25 8.04
CA ILE A 75 10.20 -10.41 7.33
C ILE A 75 8.68 -10.22 7.18
N SER A 76 7.99 -9.86 8.27
CA SER A 76 6.55 -9.66 8.22
C SER A 76 6.14 -8.45 7.37
N PHE A 77 6.92 -7.37 7.41
CA PHE A 77 6.72 -6.20 6.57
C PHE A 77 6.90 -6.53 5.08
N CYS A 78 7.94 -7.28 4.71
CA CYS A 78 8.16 -7.71 3.33
C CYS A 78 7.03 -8.62 2.81
N ILE A 79 6.68 -9.66 3.57
CA ILE A 79 5.61 -10.59 3.19
C ILE A 79 4.27 -9.86 3.11
N GLY A 80 3.94 -9.05 4.12
CA GLY A 80 2.73 -8.25 4.15
C GLY A 80 2.66 -7.32 2.94
N THR A 81 3.70 -6.53 2.72
CA THR A 81 3.77 -5.59 1.59
C THR A 81 3.58 -6.30 0.26
N PHE A 82 4.20 -7.46 0.06
CA PHE A 82 4.01 -8.26 -1.16
C PHE A 82 2.55 -8.68 -1.36
N ILE A 83 1.92 -9.27 -0.34
CA ILE A 83 0.52 -9.74 -0.41
C ILE A 83 -0.43 -8.56 -0.66
N PHE A 84 -0.25 -7.46 0.07
CA PHE A 84 -1.12 -6.29 -0.04
C PHE A 84 -0.97 -5.56 -1.38
N LEU A 85 0.26 -5.43 -1.90
CA LEU A 85 0.48 -4.90 -3.25
C LEU A 85 -0.16 -5.80 -4.30
N PHE A 86 -0.08 -7.13 -4.13
CA PHE A 86 -0.74 -8.07 -5.04
C PHE A 86 -2.27 -7.88 -5.07
N VAL A 87 -2.90 -7.78 -3.88
CA VAL A 87 -4.34 -7.50 -3.77
C VAL A 87 -4.71 -6.17 -4.43
N GLU A 88 -3.87 -5.16 -4.23
CA GLU A 88 -4.07 -3.83 -4.81
C GLU A 88 -3.96 -3.83 -6.35
N ILE A 89 -2.95 -4.50 -6.91
CA ILE A 89 -2.79 -4.67 -8.37
C ILE A 89 -4.00 -5.42 -8.95
N PHE A 90 -4.44 -6.49 -8.28
CA PHE A 90 -5.61 -7.25 -8.72
C PHE A 90 -6.89 -6.39 -8.70
N TYR A 91 -7.05 -5.56 -7.67
CA TYR A 91 -8.16 -4.61 -7.58
C TYR A 91 -8.13 -3.59 -8.74
N PHE A 92 -6.95 -3.01 -9.02
CA PHE A 92 -6.79 -2.09 -10.15
C PHE A 92 -7.10 -2.75 -11.49
N HIS A 93 -6.68 -4.00 -11.67
CA HIS A 93 -6.98 -4.76 -12.88
C HIS A 93 -8.50 -4.96 -13.05
N LYS A 94 -9.21 -5.34 -11.99
CA LYS A 94 -10.67 -5.47 -12.01
C LYS A 94 -11.40 -4.15 -12.29
N LEU A 95 -10.88 -3.03 -11.80
CA LEU A 95 -11.42 -1.70 -12.11
C LEU A 95 -11.16 -1.31 -13.57
N ALA A 96 -9.94 -1.55 -14.07
CA ALA A 96 -9.58 -1.24 -15.45
C ALA A 96 -10.36 -2.08 -16.48
N ASP A 97 -10.70 -3.32 -16.13
CA ASP A 97 -11.47 -4.26 -16.96
C ASP A 97 -12.99 -4.02 -16.89
N SER A 98 -13.45 -3.08 -16.06
CA SER A 98 -14.88 -2.76 -16.01
C SER A 98 -15.32 -2.03 -17.29
N PRO A 99 -16.52 -2.31 -17.83
CA PRO A 99 -16.99 -1.74 -19.11
C PRO A 99 -17.07 -0.20 -19.12
N GLU A 100 -17.15 0.43 -17.94
CA GLU A 100 -17.07 1.88 -17.78
C GLU A 100 -15.68 2.46 -18.06
N ALA A 101 -14.62 1.71 -17.76
CA ALA A 101 -13.24 2.10 -18.06
C ALA A 101 -12.93 1.89 -19.56
N GLU A 102 -13.46 0.83 -20.17
CA GLU A 102 -13.33 0.54 -21.60
C GLU A 102 -13.96 1.66 -22.46
N LYS A 103 -15.20 2.07 -22.13
CA LYS A 103 -15.86 3.22 -22.78
C LYS A 103 -15.06 4.52 -22.68
N LYS A 104 -14.33 4.71 -21.58
CA LYS A 104 -13.53 5.92 -21.33
C LYS A 104 -12.20 5.93 -22.08
N SER A 105 -11.62 4.75 -22.31
CA SER A 105 -10.47 4.56 -23.19
C SER A 105 -10.85 4.85 -24.65
N SER A 106 -12.02 4.35 -25.09
CA SER A 106 -12.51 4.52 -26.45
C SER A 106 -12.97 5.96 -26.78
N ASN A 107 -13.60 6.69 -25.84
CA ASN A 107 -13.96 8.11 -26.02
C ASN A 107 -12.78 9.09 -25.82
N GLY A 108 -11.57 8.59 -25.57
CA GLY A 108 -10.36 9.39 -25.36
C GLY A 108 -9.50 9.57 -26.61
N LEU A 109 -9.85 8.89 -27.71
CA LEU A 109 -9.25 9.00 -29.04
C LEU A 109 -10.08 9.91 -29.95
#